data_AF-A0AA40SU20-F1
#
_entry.id   AF-A0AA40SU20-F1
#
_cell.length_a   1.000
_cell.length_b   1.000
_cell.length_c   1.000
_cell.angle_alpha   90.00
_cell.angle_beta   90.00
_cell.angle_gamma   90.00
#
_symmetry.space_group_name_H-M   'P 1'
#
loop_
_entity.id
_entity.type
_entity.pdbx_description
1 polymer ?
#
loop_
_entity_poly.entity_id
_entity_poly.type
_entity_poly.pdbx_seq_one_letter_code
_entity_poly.pdbx_strand_id
1 'polypeptide(L)' 'MRAIGPSNQILLETVLERVFTIRRITRQDQQLLMSTLLSKEDLNEEERLQISRVFDALQKGLLKVVD' A
#
# COMPACT_ATOMS: atom_id res chain seq x y z
N MET A 1 -6.83 16.52 16.51
CA MET A 1 -6.52 16.20 15.10
C MET A 1 -5.00 16.08 14.99
N ARG A 2 -4.43 14.87 14.99
CA ARG A 2 -2.97 14.68 14.83
C ARG A 2 -2.60 14.85 13.36
N ALA A 3 -1.63 15.71 13.09
CA ALA A 3 -1.06 15.89 11.77
C ALA A 3 -0.39 14.59 11.32
N ILE A 4 -0.73 14.14 10.11
CA ILE A 4 -0.05 13.07 9.40
C ILE A 4 1.36 13.60 9.10
N GLY A 5 2.39 12.95 9.65
CA GLY A 5 3.77 13.27 9.28
C GLY A 5 4.00 12.89 7.81
N PRO A 6 4.59 13.77 6.98
CA PRO A 6 4.79 13.52 5.54
C PRO A 6 5.55 12.22 5.25
N SER A 7 6.32 11.71 6.21
CA SER A 7 7.11 10.49 6.12
C SER A 7 6.29 9.22 5.85
N ASN A 8 5.11 9.06 6.46
CA ASN A 8 4.37 7.79 6.35
C ASN A 8 3.53 7.70 5.06
N GLN A 9 3.12 8.85 4.51
CA GLN A 9 2.41 8.91 3.22
C GLN A 9 3.38 8.67 2.06
N ILE A 10 4.56 9.29 2.11
CA ILE A 10 5.64 9.05 1.14
C ILE A 10 6.06 7.58 1.13
N LEU A 11 6.11 6.93 2.30
CA LEU A 11 6.42 5.50 2.40
C LEU A 11 5.36 4.62 1.71
N LEU A 12 4.07 4.90 1.92
CA LEU A 12 3.00 4.13 1.27
C LEU A 12 3.06 4.28 -0.26
N GLU A 13 3.17 5.51 -0.77
CA GLU A 13 3.27 5.76 -2.21
C GLU A 13 4.47 5.07 -2.85
N THR A 14 5.64 5.14 -2.21
CA THR A 14 6.87 4.51 -2.70
C THR A 14 6.73 2.99 -2.80
N VAL A 15 6.10 2.37 -1.78
CA VAL A 15 5.88 0.92 -1.78
C VAL A 15 4.89 0.51 -2.87
N LEU A 16 3.84 1.30 -3.06
CA LEU A 16 2.84 1.06 -4.10
C LEU A 16 3.45 1.21 -5.50
N GLU A 17 4.21 2.27 -5.74
CA GLU A 17 4.91 2.50 -7.01
C GLU A 17 5.85 1.32 -7.34
N ARG A 18 6.61 0.85 -6.34
CA ARG A 18 7.45 -0.34 -6.49
C ARG A 18 6.63 -1.56 -6.88
N VAL A 19 5.57 -1.87 -6.15
CA VAL A 19 4.68 -3.03 -6.39
C VAL A 19 4.09 -3.00 -7.80
N PHE A 20 3.60 -1.84 -8.24
CA PHE A 20 3.05 -1.68 -9.59
C PHE A 20 4.11 -1.79 -10.68
N THR A 21 5.32 -1.30 -10.43
CA THR A 21 6.45 -1.43 -11.36
C THR A 21 6.86 -2.89 -11.58
N ILE A 22 7.01 -3.65 -10.50
CA ILE A 22 7.44 -5.04 -10.56
C ILE A 22 6.30 -6.03 -10.81
N ARG A 23 5.04 -5.55 -10.80
CA ARG A 23 3.78 -6.31 -10.88
C ARG A 23 3.66 -7.46 -9.89
N ARG A 24 4.37 -7.34 -8.77
CA ARG A 24 4.53 -8.39 -7.77
C ARG A 24 4.40 -7.76 -6.38
N ILE A 25 3.70 -8.44 -5.50
CA ILE A 25 3.67 -8.14 -4.07
C ILE A 25 4.47 -9.23 -3.39
N THR A 26 5.64 -8.90 -2.88
CA THR A 26 6.45 -9.83 -2.08
C THR A 26 5.91 -9.89 -0.64
N ARG A 27 6.32 -10.89 0.15
CA ARG A 27 6.06 -10.89 1.60
C ARG A 27 6.56 -9.63 2.28
N GLN A 28 7.71 -9.11 1.86
CA GLN A 28 8.27 -7.88 2.41
C GLN A 28 7.36 -6.68 2.13
N ASP A 29 6.85 -6.56 0.90
CA ASP A 29 5.93 -5.47 0.53
C ASP A 29 4.61 -5.59 1.32
N GLN A 30 4.10 -6.81 1.50
CA GLN A 30 2.91 -7.07 2.30
C GLN A 30 3.11 -6.69 3.78
N GLN A 31 4.23 -7.09 4.39
CA GLN A 31 4.55 -6.75 5.78
C GLN A 31 4.65 -5.25 5.99
N LEU A 32 5.30 -4.54 5.05
CA LEU A 32 5.46 -3.09 5.09
C LEU A 32 4.12 -2.37 4.91
N LEU A 33 3.26 -2.85 4.00
CA LEU A 33 1.89 -2.35 3.85
C LEU A 33 1.09 -2.56 5.14
N MET A 34 1.10 -3.77 5.70
CA MET A 34 0.36 -4.08 6.93
C MET A 34 0.86 -3.26 8.13
N SER A 35 2.17 -3.14 8.34
CA SER A 35 2.71 -2.35 9.45
C SER A 35 2.33 -0.87 9.33
N THR A 36 2.34 -0.34 8.10
CA THR A 36 1.95 1.05 7.83
C THR A 36 0.47 1.27 8.09
N LEU A 37 -0.40 0.35 7.63
CA LEU A 37 -1.85 0.45 7.81
C LEU A 37 -2.28 0.23 9.26
N LEU A 38 -1.71 -0.76 9.96
CA LEU A 38 -2.03 -1.05 11.35
C LEU A 38 -1.50 0.01 12.33
N SER A 39 -0.51 0.82 11.92
CA SER A 39 -0.02 1.95 12.72
C SER A 39 -0.96 3.17 12.74
N LYS A 40 -2.02 3.15 11.91
CA LYS A 40 -2.97 4.25 11.76
C LYS A 40 -4.28 3.96 12.49
N GLU A 41 -4.82 4.98 13.16
CA GLU A 41 -6.17 4.91 13.76
C GLU A 41 -7.27 4.89 12.70
N ASP A 42 -7.08 5.57 11.57
CA ASP A 42 -8.00 5.55 10.44
C ASP A 42 -7.26 5.84 9.12
N LEU A 43 -7.87 5.44 8.01
CA LEU A 43 -7.38 5.70 6.66
C LEU A 43 -8.13 6.88 6.05
N ASN A 44 -7.38 7.85 5.52
CA ASN A 44 -7.97 8.94 4.76
C ASN A 44 -8.47 8.44 3.38
N GLU A 45 -9.21 9.30 2.67
CA GLU A 45 -9.82 8.94 1.39
C GLU A 45 -8.79 8.57 0.31
N GLU A 46 -7.69 9.31 0.23
CA GLU A 46 -6.62 9.05 -0.73
C GLU A 46 -5.95 7.69 -0.50
N GLU A 47 -5.66 7.36 0.75
CA GLU A 47 -5.09 6.09 1.16
C GLU A 47 -6.05 4.93 0.88
N ARG A 48 -7.35 5.11 1.14
CA ARG A 48 -8.39 4.14 0.78
C ARG A 48 -8.41 3.88 -0.72
N LEU A 49 -8.37 4.95 -1.55
CA LEU A 49 -8.32 4.82 -3.01
C LEU A 49 -7.06 4.09 -3.48
N GLN A 50 -5.91 4.40 -2.87
CA GLN A 50 -4.64 3.75 -3.19
C GLN A 50 -4.67 2.24 -2.87
N ILE A 51 -5.22 1.85 -1.73
CA ILE A 51 -5.38 0.44 -1.33
C ILE A 51 -6.39 -0.28 -2.25
N SER A 52 -7.52 0.36 -2.55
CA SER A 52 -8.51 -0.19 -3.48
C SER A 52 -7.91 -0.51 -4.85
N ARG A 53 -7.02 0.36 -5.37
CA ARG A 53 -6.30 0.09 -6.63
C ARG A 53 -5.43 -1.17 -6.57
N VAL A 54 -4.74 -1.41 -5.45
CA VAL A 54 -3.95 -2.63 -5.27
C VAL A 54 -4.85 -3.86 -5.27
N PHE A 55 -5.96 -3.79 -4.54
CA PHE A 55 -6.93 -4.89 -4.46
C PHE A 55 -7.53 -5.20 -5.84
N ASP A 56 -7.96 -4.18 -6.57
CA ASP A 56 -8.48 -4.33 -7.93
C ASP A 56 -7.44 -4.96 -8.87
N ALA A 57 -6.18 -4.53 -8.77
CA ALA A 57 -5.10 -5.05 -9.59
C ALA A 57 -4.76 -6.52 -9.25
N LEU A 58 -4.87 -6.91 -7.98
CA LEU A 58 -4.79 -8.32 -7.57
C LEU A 58 -5.97 -9.14 -8.12
N GLN A 59 -7.19 -8.64 -7.98
CA GLN A 59 -8.40 -9.33 -8.46
C GLN A 59 -8.39 -9.53 -9.97
N LYS A 60 -7.88 -8.55 -10.72
CA LYS A 60 -7.72 -8.61 -12.18
C LYS A 60 -6.50 -9.42 -12.64
N GLY A 61 -5.68 -9.92 -11.70
CA GLY A 61 -4.45 -10.65 -12.01
C GLY A 61 -3.33 -9.79 -12.60
N LEU A 62 -3.43 -8.46 -12.51
CA LEU A 62 -2.40 -7.50 -12.92
C LEU A 62 -1.24 -7.46 -11.93
N LEU A 63 -1.54 -7.73 -10.66
CA LEU A 63 -0.56 -7.99 -9.62
C LEU A 63 -0.62 -9.46 -9.21
N LYS A 64 0.55 -10.03 -8.90
CA LYS A 64 0.65 -11.35 -8.29
C LYS A 64 1.33 -11.27 -6.93
N VAL A 65 0.73 -11.91 -5.93
CA VAL A 65 1.42 -12.14 -4.67
C VAL A 65 2.46 -13.25 -4.90
N VAL A 66 3.69 -12.99 -4.47
CA VAL A 66 4.81 -13.91 -4.61
C VAL A 66 5.55 -14.00 -3.27
N ASP A 67 6.14 -15.15 -2.98
CA ASP A 67 7.08 -15.30 -1.87
C ASP A 67 8.43 -14.65 -2.19
#